data_AF-A0A7K2N4V7-F1
#
_entry.id   AF-A0A7K2N4V7-F1
#
_cell.length_a   1.000
_cell.length_b   1.000
_cell.length_c   1.000
_cell.angle_alpha   90.00
_cell.angle_beta   90.00
_cell.angle_gamma   90.00
#
_symmetry.space_group_name_H-M   'P 1'
#
loop_
_entity.id
_entity.type
_entity.pdbx_description
1 polymer ?
#
loop_
_entity_poly.entity_id
_entity_poly.type
_entity_poly.pdbx_seq_one_letter_code
_entity_poly.pdbx_strand_id
1 'polypeptide(L)'
;RDGSLLRRAVAQHQANTSLKDMWRAAPYRDSEVASVGTRPWHEYSVATYKDAIERSGVPVYSFDGWDDDFRKESLVSAATLSNPHKVLVGPWPHCGSEGFDIVAERHRFFDYWLKGVDNGIMQEPPVHYYTGSSDGTGEWRDARQWPPNPPARQTRYYLDGGSSGTVGSVNDGTLDLSRPRGHGAGDAYRVDYSVSCPEPVGLGQTCPQDEKGLTYTTAPLRDDVELTGHPEVSLHLSSTAPDGNVFAYLSDVAPDGTVRILTDGRIRLALRSTQRAPYDVLGTPWHRGNAGDAEPMPAARAERVDFDMLPLSSVVPAGHRLRVTVTGADVRESDRTELSPAPVYTVHRERAHASSITLPIAR
;
A
#
# COMPACT_ATOMS: atom_id res chain seq x y z
N ARG A 1 20.06 40.67 9.09
CA ARG A 1 18.58 40.70 8.97
C ARG A 1 18.02 40.43 10.38
N ASP A 2 17.13 41.27 10.91
CA ASP A 2 16.66 41.30 12.31
C ASP A 2 15.63 40.20 12.71
N GLY A 3 15.36 39.26 11.80
CA GLY A 3 14.41 38.17 11.98
C GLY A 3 12.93 38.61 12.07
N SER A 4 12.60 39.88 11.81
CA SER A 4 11.23 40.40 11.90
C SER A 4 10.27 39.67 10.95
N LEU A 5 10.70 39.41 9.72
CA LEU A 5 9.93 38.67 8.72
C LEU A 5 9.69 37.20 9.13
N LEU A 6 10.68 36.55 9.75
CA LEU A 6 10.52 35.18 10.26
C LEU A 6 9.47 35.14 11.39
N ARG A 7 9.57 36.04 12.37
CA ARG A 7 8.60 36.12 13.47
C ARG A 7 7.19 36.41 12.97
N ARG A 8 7.05 37.30 11.98
CA ARG A 8 5.75 37.60 11.35
C ARG A 8 5.21 36.37 10.61
N ALA A 9 6.05 35.67 9.84
CA ALA A 9 5.65 34.45 9.16
C ALA A 9 5.17 33.38 10.16
N VAL A 10 5.94 33.11 11.22
CA VAL A 10 5.53 32.15 12.27
C VAL A 10 4.18 32.54 12.86
N ALA A 11 3.99 33.81 13.26
CA ALA A 11 2.72 34.28 13.81
C ALA A 11 1.53 34.12 12.82
N GLN A 12 1.76 34.39 11.52
CA GLN A 12 0.75 34.19 10.49
C GLN A 12 0.38 32.71 10.30
N HIS A 13 1.32 31.79 10.51
CA HIS A 13 1.11 30.35 10.29
C HIS A 13 0.68 29.60 11.56
N GLN A 14 0.61 30.25 12.73
CA GLN A 14 0.10 29.65 13.97
C GLN A 14 -1.35 29.17 13.85
N ALA A 15 -2.13 29.79 12.97
CA ALA A 15 -3.53 29.44 12.71
C ALA A 15 -3.71 28.51 11.50
N ASN A 16 -2.63 28.01 10.90
CA ASN A 16 -2.74 27.05 9.80
C ASN A 16 -3.45 25.79 10.27
N THR A 17 -4.33 25.26 9.42
CA THR A 17 -4.98 23.99 9.69
C THR A 17 -3.94 22.89 9.80
N SER A 18 -3.98 22.18 10.93
CA SER A 18 -3.24 20.94 11.12
C SER A 18 -3.79 19.87 10.18
N LEU A 19 -2.96 19.34 9.28
CA LEU A 19 -3.35 18.22 8.41
C LEU A 19 -3.80 17.01 9.23
N LYS A 20 -3.15 16.78 10.38
CA LYS A 20 -3.52 15.71 11.31
C LYS A 20 -4.94 15.89 11.84
N ASP A 21 -5.31 17.11 12.25
CA ASP A 21 -6.65 17.37 12.77
C ASP A 21 -7.70 17.35 11.65
N MET A 22 -7.34 17.79 10.44
CA MET A 22 -8.18 17.66 9.26
C MET A 22 -8.47 16.18 8.93
N TRP A 23 -7.45 15.33 8.92
CA TRP A 23 -7.60 13.90 8.63
C TRP A 23 -8.41 13.18 9.71
N ARG A 24 -8.19 13.53 10.99
CA ARG A 24 -9.01 13.02 12.12
C ARG A 24 -10.49 13.37 11.98
N ALA A 25 -10.78 14.57 11.51
CA ALA A 25 -12.15 15.01 11.25
C ALA A 25 -12.77 14.39 9.98
N ALA A 26 -12.01 13.59 9.22
CA ALA A 26 -12.42 13.01 7.95
C ALA A 26 -12.32 11.46 7.90
N PRO A 27 -13.01 10.71 8.76
CA PRO A 27 -12.88 9.25 8.84
C PRO A 27 -13.46 8.48 7.64
N TYR A 28 -14.24 9.14 6.78
CA TYR A 28 -14.87 8.58 5.58
C TYR A 28 -14.61 9.45 4.35
N ARG A 29 -14.63 8.87 3.14
CA ARG A 29 -14.38 9.58 1.88
C ARG A 29 -15.35 10.75 1.62
N ASP A 30 -16.58 10.67 2.13
CA ASP A 30 -17.61 11.70 2.03
C ASP A 30 -17.68 12.64 3.25
N SER A 31 -16.69 12.61 4.15
CA SER A 31 -16.64 13.49 5.31
C SER A 31 -16.52 14.96 4.91
N GLU A 32 -17.26 15.82 5.60
CA GLU A 32 -17.12 17.27 5.54
C GLU A 32 -16.27 17.75 6.70
N VAL A 33 -15.22 18.54 6.41
CA VAL A 33 -14.32 19.04 7.43
C VAL A 33 -14.52 20.54 7.62
N ALA A 34 -15.16 20.90 8.72
CA ALA A 34 -15.51 22.29 9.03
C ALA A 34 -14.30 23.24 9.06
N SER A 35 -13.13 22.78 9.50
CA SER A 35 -11.91 23.62 9.59
C SER A 35 -11.36 24.07 8.24
N VAL A 36 -11.71 23.36 7.15
CA VAL A 36 -11.33 23.71 5.77
C VAL A 36 -12.54 23.98 4.88
N GLY A 37 -13.76 23.77 5.36
CA GLY A 37 -15.01 24.04 4.64
C GLY A 37 -15.22 23.18 3.39
N THR A 38 -14.58 22.01 3.31
CA THR A 38 -14.54 21.15 2.11
C THR A 38 -14.77 19.68 2.46
N ARG A 39 -14.96 18.86 1.43
CA ARG A 39 -14.90 17.39 1.51
C ARG A 39 -13.53 16.91 1.02
N PRO A 40 -12.49 16.88 1.86
CA PRO A 40 -11.10 16.77 1.41
C PRO A 40 -10.86 15.56 0.49
N TRP A 41 -11.32 14.36 0.87
CA TRP A 41 -11.07 13.17 0.05
C TRP A 41 -11.81 13.17 -1.29
N HIS A 42 -12.95 13.84 -1.37
CA HIS A 42 -13.67 14.02 -2.63
C HIS A 42 -13.00 15.11 -3.48
N GLU A 43 -12.68 16.25 -2.90
CA GLU A 43 -12.12 17.41 -3.61
C GLU A 43 -10.63 17.29 -3.94
N TYR A 44 -9.89 16.36 -3.34
CA TYR A 44 -8.48 16.13 -3.68
C TYR A 44 -8.31 14.98 -4.68
N SER A 45 -9.36 14.21 -4.94
CA SER A 45 -9.30 13.07 -5.84
C SER A 45 -9.29 13.51 -7.30
N VAL A 46 -8.28 13.06 -8.06
CA VAL A 46 -8.23 13.22 -9.53
C VAL A 46 -9.51 12.70 -10.19
N ALA A 47 -10.07 11.60 -9.68
CA ALA A 47 -11.29 11.00 -10.21
C ALA A 47 -12.51 11.94 -10.18
N THR A 48 -12.59 12.82 -9.18
CA THR A 48 -13.68 13.80 -9.06
C THR A 48 -13.67 14.80 -10.20
N TYR A 49 -12.49 15.16 -10.70
CA TYR A 49 -12.31 16.12 -11.78
C TYR A 49 -11.94 15.48 -13.11
N LYS A 50 -12.08 14.16 -13.24
CA LYS A 50 -11.69 13.38 -14.43
C LYS A 50 -12.09 14.07 -15.73
N ASP A 51 -13.39 14.34 -15.92
CA ASP A 51 -13.88 14.92 -17.17
C ASP A 51 -13.33 16.33 -17.43
N ALA A 52 -13.08 17.12 -16.38
CA ALA A 52 -12.51 18.46 -16.53
C ALA A 52 -11.01 18.39 -16.91
N ILE A 53 -10.27 17.47 -16.30
CA ILE A 53 -8.87 17.21 -16.61
C ILE A 53 -8.74 16.70 -18.05
N GLU A 54 -9.58 15.74 -18.47
CA GLU A 54 -9.56 15.20 -19.83
C GLU A 54 -9.92 16.24 -20.89
N ARG A 55 -10.95 17.07 -20.64
CA ARG A 55 -11.28 18.17 -21.56
C ARG A 55 -10.17 19.20 -21.71
N SER A 56 -9.32 19.36 -20.70
CA SER A 56 -8.22 20.33 -20.75
C SER A 56 -7.10 19.90 -21.72
N GLY A 57 -6.93 18.60 -21.94
CA GLY A 57 -5.81 18.04 -22.70
C GLY A 57 -4.43 18.34 -22.08
N VAL A 58 -4.38 18.88 -20.85
CA VAL A 58 -3.13 19.25 -20.18
C VAL A 58 -2.29 18.00 -19.94
N PRO A 59 -1.02 17.96 -20.37
CA PRO A 59 -0.15 16.81 -20.15
C PRO A 59 0.24 16.70 -18.68
N VAL A 60 0.30 15.48 -18.16
CA VAL A 60 0.59 15.18 -16.74
C VAL A 60 1.89 14.38 -16.65
N TYR A 61 2.79 14.79 -15.74
CA TYR A 61 3.94 13.98 -15.34
C TYR A 61 3.90 13.75 -13.84
N SER A 62 3.59 12.52 -13.43
CA SER A 62 3.62 12.06 -12.04
C SER A 62 5.00 11.53 -11.67
N PHE A 63 5.48 11.92 -10.49
CA PHE A 63 6.71 11.43 -9.88
C PHE A 63 6.36 10.78 -8.55
N ASP A 64 6.91 9.59 -8.30
CA ASP A 64 6.57 8.77 -7.15
C ASP A 64 7.73 7.89 -6.69
N GLY A 65 7.56 7.22 -5.55
CA GLY A 65 8.56 6.32 -4.96
C GLY A 65 7.97 5.01 -4.47
N TRP A 66 8.70 3.90 -4.62
CA TRP A 66 8.29 2.61 -4.07
C TRP A 66 8.25 2.58 -2.55
N ASP A 67 8.95 3.47 -1.87
CA ASP A 67 8.85 3.62 -0.42
C ASP A 67 7.94 4.82 -0.07
N ASP A 68 6.94 5.13 -0.89
CA ASP A 68 5.93 6.15 -0.60
C ASP A 68 4.53 5.56 -0.38
N ASP A 69 3.75 6.17 0.51
CA ASP A 69 2.38 5.72 0.85
C ASP A 69 1.34 6.11 -0.23
N PHE A 70 1.67 7.03 -1.15
CA PHE A 70 0.78 7.53 -2.19
C PHE A 70 1.03 6.90 -3.57
N ARG A 71 2.01 5.99 -3.68
CA ARG A 71 2.48 5.38 -4.94
C ARG A 71 1.43 4.73 -5.83
N LYS A 72 0.29 4.30 -5.26
CA LYS A 72 -0.84 3.77 -6.03
C LYS A 72 -1.53 4.86 -6.86
N GLU A 73 -1.68 6.06 -6.32
CA GLU A 73 -2.54 7.10 -6.89
C GLU A 73 -1.98 7.68 -8.20
N SER A 74 -0.64 7.79 -8.32
CA SER A 74 0.01 8.19 -9.58
C SER A 74 -0.27 7.22 -10.72
N LEU A 75 -0.25 5.91 -10.44
CA LEU A 75 -0.49 4.86 -11.43
C LEU A 75 -1.97 4.76 -11.79
N VAL A 76 -2.86 4.87 -10.80
CA VAL A 76 -4.33 4.94 -11.01
C VAL A 76 -4.70 6.15 -11.85
N SER A 77 -4.09 7.31 -11.59
CA SER A 77 -4.29 8.53 -12.38
C SER A 77 -3.92 8.32 -13.85
N ALA A 78 -2.74 7.75 -14.11
CA ALA A 78 -2.26 7.47 -15.47
C ALA A 78 -3.12 6.43 -16.22
N ALA A 79 -3.69 5.45 -15.53
CA ALA A 79 -4.61 4.50 -16.14
C ALA A 79 -6.03 5.07 -16.36
N THR A 80 -6.43 6.06 -15.56
CA THR A 80 -7.77 6.65 -15.59
C THR A 80 -7.90 7.77 -16.61
N LEU A 81 -6.90 8.64 -16.73
CA LEU A 81 -6.96 9.85 -17.54
C LEU A 81 -6.53 9.58 -18.98
N SER A 82 -7.25 10.16 -19.94
CA SER A 82 -6.88 10.13 -21.37
C SER A 82 -5.87 11.21 -21.79
N ASN A 83 -5.45 12.08 -20.86
CA ASN A 83 -4.41 13.08 -21.10
C ASN A 83 -3.06 12.41 -21.42
N PRO A 84 -2.16 13.09 -22.17
CA PRO A 84 -0.77 12.64 -22.26
C PRO A 84 -0.18 12.51 -20.85
N HIS A 85 0.27 11.31 -20.48
CA HIS A 85 0.71 11.02 -19.12
C HIS A 85 2.09 10.36 -19.13
N LYS A 86 2.99 10.82 -18.25
CA LYS A 86 4.22 10.10 -17.87
C LYS A 86 4.23 9.83 -16.36
N VAL A 87 4.76 8.70 -15.96
CA VAL A 87 4.92 8.28 -14.56
C VAL A 87 6.37 7.85 -14.35
N LEU A 88 7.01 8.41 -13.33
CA LEU A 88 8.34 8.05 -12.88
C LEU A 88 8.25 7.48 -11.47
N VAL A 89 8.69 6.24 -11.25
CA VAL A 89 8.69 5.61 -9.92
C VAL A 89 10.08 5.08 -9.55
N GLY A 90 10.74 5.69 -8.57
CA GLY A 90 12.07 5.25 -8.10
C GLY A 90 12.04 4.54 -6.75
N PRO A 91 13.19 4.08 -6.25
CA PRO A 91 13.31 3.43 -4.94
C PRO A 91 13.42 4.48 -3.82
N TRP A 92 12.45 5.39 -3.75
CA TRP A 92 12.54 6.57 -2.89
C TRP A 92 11.46 6.61 -1.82
N PRO A 93 11.77 7.22 -0.66
CA PRO A 93 10.77 7.65 0.31
C PRO A 93 10.08 8.94 -0.14
N HIS A 94 9.09 9.39 0.63
CA HIS A 94 8.28 10.60 0.35
C HIS A 94 9.06 11.86 -0.07
N CYS A 95 10.22 12.12 0.55
CA CYS A 95 11.04 13.31 0.30
C CYS A 95 12.35 13.01 -0.42
N GLY A 96 12.45 11.90 -1.15
CA GLY A 96 13.67 11.42 -1.80
C GLY A 96 13.60 11.42 -3.32
N SER A 97 14.77 11.54 -3.94
CA SER A 97 14.98 11.34 -5.39
C SER A 97 16.44 10.96 -5.69
N GLU A 98 17.12 10.39 -4.70
CA GLU A 98 18.54 10.09 -4.73
C GLU A 98 18.89 9.20 -5.94
N GLY A 99 20.01 9.52 -6.59
CA GLY A 99 20.48 8.75 -7.75
C GLY A 99 19.76 9.04 -9.07
N PHE A 100 18.82 10.01 -9.12
CA PHE A 100 18.15 10.42 -10.35
C PHE A 100 18.03 11.94 -10.46
N ASP A 101 18.41 12.51 -11.60
CA ASP A 101 18.33 13.97 -11.82
C ASP A 101 16.90 14.39 -12.18
N ILE A 102 16.06 14.51 -11.15
CA ILE A 102 14.65 14.87 -11.30
C ILE A 102 14.48 16.30 -11.86
N VAL A 103 15.46 17.18 -11.68
CA VAL A 103 15.40 18.55 -12.21
C VAL A 103 15.61 18.53 -13.72
N ALA A 104 16.60 17.79 -14.20
CA ALA A 104 16.81 17.59 -15.63
C ALA A 104 15.58 16.92 -16.28
N GLU A 105 15.01 15.90 -15.65
CA GLU A 105 13.84 15.20 -16.19
C GLU A 105 12.60 16.10 -16.29
N ARG A 106 12.35 16.94 -15.27
CA ARG A 106 11.29 17.97 -15.33
C ARG A 106 11.53 18.98 -16.44
N HIS A 107 12.78 19.43 -16.63
CA HIS A 107 13.10 20.33 -17.73
C HIS A 107 12.85 19.68 -19.09
N ARG A 108 13.17 18.40 -19.29
CA ARG A 108 12.87 17.69 -20.55
C ARG A 108 11.37 17.73 -20.86
N PHE A 109 10.52 17.46 -19.87
CA PHE A 109 9.07 17.49 -20.06
C PHE A 109 8.55 18.90 -20.36
N PHE A 110 8.98 19.90 -19.61
CA PHE A 110 8.55 21.28 -19.84
C PHE A 110 9.13 21.87 -21.13
N ASP A 111 10.35 21.53 -21.53
CA ASP A 111 10.92 21.98 -22.79
C ASP A 111 10.12 21.46 -23.98
N TYR A 112 9.64 20.22 -23.92
CA TYR A 112 8.76 19.66 -24.95
C TYR A 112 7.41 20.41 -24.98
N TRP A 113 6.69 20.46 -23.85
CA TRP A 113 5.31 20.98 -23.83
C TRP A 113 5.18 22.50 -23.81
N LEU A 114 6.16 23.23 -23.25
CA LEU A 114 6.10 24.69 -23.09
C LEU A 114 7.02 25.45 -24.04
N LYS A 115 8.07 24.82 -24.58
CA LYS A 115 9.03 25.47 -25.49
C LYS A 115 9.07 24.88 -26.90
N GLY A 116 8.36 23.77 -27.15
CA GLY A 116 8.33 23.11 -28.45
C GLY A 116 9.66 22.44 -28.84
N VAL A 117 10.47 22.06 -27.85
CA VAL A 117 11.74 21.35 -28.09
C VAL A 117 11.47 19.86 -28.25
N ASP A 118 11.68 19.33 -29.45
CA ASP A 118 11.60 17.88 -29.70
C ASP A 118 12.85 17.16 -29.16
N ASN A 119 12.79 16.79 -27.89
CA ASN A 119 13.86 16.09 -27.16
C ASN A 119 13.58 14.59 -26.96
N GLY A 120 12.56 14.06 -27.65
CA GLY A 120 12.20 12.63 -27.60
C GLY A 120 11.46 12.15 -26.34
N ILE A 121 11.22 12.98 -25.32
CA ILE A 121 10.62 12.51 -24.05
C ILE A 121 9.24 11.86 -24.23
N MET A 122 8.46 12.30 -25.23
CA MET A 122 7.14 11.73 -25.53
C MET A 122 7.18 10.51 -26.47
N GLN A 123 8.37 10.12 -26.95
CA GLN A 123 8.60 8.90 -27.74
C GLN A 123 8.96 7.70 -26.86
N GLU A 124 9.45 7.98 -25.65
CA GLU A 124 9.71 7.00 -24.60
C GLU A 124 8.41 6.40 -24.05
N PRO A 125 8.45 5.20 -23.46
CA PRO A 125 7.30 4.66 -22.75
C PRO A 125 6.82 5.61 -21.62
N PRO A 126 5.50 5.65 -21.35
CA PRO A 126 4.91 6.54 -20.36
C PRO A 126 5.23 6.14 -18.92
N VAL A 127 5.60 4.90 -18.63
CA VAL A 127 5.93 4.45 -17.26
C VAL A 127 7.41 4.11 -17.21
N HIS A 128 8.20 4.90 -16.48
CA HIS A 128 9.60 4.63 -16.17
C HIS A 128 9.71 4.29 -14.69
N TYR A 129 10.26 3.12 -14.34
CA TYR A 129 10.23 2.65 -12.96
C TYR A 129 11.46 1.83 -12.58
N TYR A 130 11.83 1.87 -11.31
CA TYR A 130 12.94 1.08 -10.80
C TYR A 130 12.47 -0.33 -10.40
N THR A 131 13.26 -1.35 -10.63
CA THR A 131 13.05 -2.69 -10.07
C THR A 131 14.22 -3.00 -9.16
N GLY A 132 13.96 -2.96 -7.84
CA GLY A 132 14.99 -3.16 -6.81
C GLY A 132 15.06 -4.60 -6.33
N SER A 133 16.20 -5.03 -5.85
CA SER A 133 16.41 -6.32 -5.20
C SER A 133 16.72 -6.12 -3.73
N SER A 134 16.35 -7.08 -2.89
CA SER A 134 16.65 -7.04 -1.46
C SER A 134 18.14 -7.10 -1.12
N ASP A 135 19.00 -7.47 -2.07
CA ASP A 135 20.45 -7.40 -1.95
C ASP A 135 21.02 -5.98 -2.18
N GLY A 136 20.16 -5.00 -2.45
CA GLY A 136 20.53 -3.60 -2.71
C GLY A 136 20.88 -3.29 -4.16
N THR A 137 20.75 -4.25 -5.06
CA THR A 137 20.88 -4.03 -6.51
C THR A 137 19.55 -3.63 -7.14
N GLY A 138 19.57 -3.25 -8.42
CA GLY A 138 18.35 -2.99 -9.18
C GLY A 138 18.62 -2.20 -10.45
N GLU A 139 17.58 -2.04 -11.25
CA GLU A 139 17.66 -1.43 -12.57
C GLU A 139 16.41 -0.61 -12.92
N TRP A 140 16.60 0.41 -13.75
CA TRP A 140 15.50 1.15 -14.35
C TRP A 140 14.89 0.37 -15.51
N ARG A 141 13.56 0.39 -15.60
CA ARG A 141 12.76 -0.29 -16.61
C ARG A 141 11.67 0.63 -17.15
N ASP A 142 11.18 0.27 -18.32
CA ASP A 142 10.14 1.01 -19.02
C ASP A 142 8.92 0.12 -19.29
N ALA A 143 7.72 0.70 -19.21
CA ALA A 143 6.48 0.04 -19.57
C ALA A 143 5.52 1.00 -20.30
N ARG A 144 4.71 0.44 -21.20
CA ARG A 144 3.67 1.19 -21.92
C ARG A 144 2.43 1.49 -21.09
N GLN A 145 2.26 0.75 -20.00
CA GLN A 145 1.16 0.85 -19.07
C GLN A 145 1.58 0.20 -17.75
N TRP A 146 0.81 0.46 -16.70
CA TRP A 146 0.90 -0.27 -15.45
C TRP A 146 -0.42 -1.02 -15.18
N PRO A 147 -0.39 -2.25 -14.65
CA PRO A 147 0.78 -3.13 -14.55
C PRO A 147 1.43 -3.38 -15.93
N PRO A 148 2.73 -3.74 -15.99
CA PRO A 148 3.42 -3.98 -17.26
C PRO A 148 2.72 -5.04 -18.13
N ASN A 149 2.92 -4.98 -19.45
CA ASN A 149 2.38 -5.95 -20.41
C ASN A 149 3.55 -6.69 -21.10
N PRO A 150 3.61 -8.04 -21.10
CA PRO A 150 2.66 -9.00 -20.51
C PRO A 150 2.53 -8.84 -18.99
N PRO A 151 1.31 -8.99 -18.43
CA PRO A 151 1.11 -8.88 -17.00
C PRO A 151 1.82 -10.01 -16.25
N ALA A 152 2.32 -9.67 -15.07
CA ALA A 152 2.85 -10.63 -14.12
C ALA A 152 1.80 -11.72 -13.81
N ARG A 153 2.27 -12.95 -13.61
CA ARG A 153 1.40 -14.09 -13.28
C ARG A 153 0.90 -13.93 -11.86
N GLN A 154 -0.41 -13.72 -11.72
CA GLN A 154 -1.10 -13.70 -10.44
C GLN A 154 -1.05 -15.09 -9.78
N THR A 155 -0.17 -15.23 -8.79
CA THR A 155 0.13 -16.51 -8.14
C THR A 155 -0.39 -16.48 -6.72
N ARG A 156 -1.36 -17.34 -6.42
CA ARG A 156 -2.01 -17.38 -5.10
C ARG A 156 -1.23 -18.28 -4.14
N TYR A 157 -0.90 -17.71 -2.99
CA TYR A 157 -0.41 -18.44 -1.82
C TYR A 157 -1.47 -18.43 -0.73
N TYR A 158 -1.66 -19.57 -0.08
CA TYR A 158 -2.59 -19.76 1.01
C TYR A 158 -1.87 -19.71 2.34
N LEU A 159 -2.51 -19.07 3.31
CA LEU A 159 -2.11 -19.11 4.70
C LEU A 159 -2.48 -20.49 5.23
N ASP A 160 -1.53 -21.22 5.84
CA ASP A 160 -1.77 -22.52 6.45
C ASP A 160 -1.08 -22.59 7.83
N GLY A 161 -1.46 -23.61 8.61
CA GLY A 161 -0.83 -23.91 9.88
C GLY A 161 0.55 -24.55 9.71
N GLY A 162 1.09 -25.03 10.82
CA GLY A 162 2.45 -25.53 10.90
C GLY A 162 3.38 -24.52 11.56
N SER A 163 4.67 -24.79 11.46
CA SER A 163 5.74 -23.91 11.93
C SER A 163 6.72 -23.70 10.77
N SER A 164 6.96 -22.45 10.39
CA SER A 164 8.02 -22.14 9.42
C SER A 164 9.42 -22.26 10.03
N GLY A 165 9.52 -22.11 11.35
CA GLY A 165 10.74 -22.13 12.16
C GLY A 165 11.56 -20.85 12.04
N THR A 166 10.95 -19.75 11.56
CA THR A 166 11.69 -18.54 11.14
C THR A 166 11.33 -17.26 11.89
N VAL A 167 10.45 -17.34 12.90
CA VAL A 167 9.97 -16.15 13.65
C VAL A 167 9.46 -16.48 15.04
N GLY A 168 9.69 -15.56 15.98
CA GLY A 168 9.10 -15.58 17.32
C GLY A 168 7.87 -14.67 17.40
N SER A 169 6.79 -15.01 16.68
CA SER A 169 5.54 -14.25 16.65
C SER A 169 4.38 -14.97 17.34
N VAL A 170 3.16 -14.39 17.28
CA VAL A 170 1.94 -14.94 17.91
C VAL A 170 1.63 -16.35 17.40
N ASN A 171 1.85 -16.58 16.10
CA ASN A 171 1.94 -17.90 15.47
C ASN A 171 3.21 -17.95 14.60
N ASP A 172 3.44 -19.06 13.90
CA ASP A 172 4.55 -19.23 12.95
C ASP A 172 4.06 -20.00 11.72
N GLY A 173 2.99 -19.50 11.09
CA GLY A 173 2.29 -20.20 10.01
C GLY A 173 3.12 -20.39 8.75
N THR A 174 2.61 -21.22 7.84
CA THR A 174 3.23 -21.46 6.52
C THR A 174 2.46 -20.75 5.42
N LEU A 175 3.16 -20.40 4.34
CA LEU A 175 2.61 -19.79 3.14
C LEU A 175 2.91 -20.70 1.94
N ASP A 176 1.88 -21.35 1.35
CA ASP A 176 2.06 -22.39 0.34
C ASP A 176 1.13 -22.18 -0.87
N LEU A 177 1.51 -22.69 -2.05
CA LEU A 177 0.67 -22.68 -3.25
C LEU A 177 -0.53 -23.63 -3.13
N SER A 178 -0.42 -24.63 -2.25
CA SER A 178 -1.42 -25.65 -2.00
C SER A 178 -2.48 -25.12 -1.05
N ARG A 179 -3.75 -25.26 -1.43
CA ARG A 179 -4.86 -24.94 -0.53
C ARG A 179 -4.80 -25.82 0.74
N PRO A 180 -5.04 -25.25 1.94
CA PRO A 180 -5.00 -25.97 3.20
C PRO A 180 -5.90 -27.21 3.21
N ARG A 181 -5.39 -28.31 3.78
CA ARG A 181 -6.07 -29.62 3.87
C ARG A 181 -6.50 -29.99 5.29
N GLY A 182 -6.01 -29.28 6.31
CA GLY A 182 -6.16 -29.63 7.73
C GLY A 182 -7.48 -29.18 8.38
N HIS A 183 -7.66 -29.61 9.64
CA HIS A 183 -8.84 -29.38 10.48
C HIS A 183 -8.70 -28.22 11.49
N GLY A 184 -7.63 -27.41 11.41
CA GLY A 184 -7.49 -26.20 12.24
C GLY A 184 -8.30 -25.06 11.64
N ALA A 185 -9.24 -24.49 12.40
CA ALA A 185 -10.20 -23.49 11.92
C ALA A 185 -9.58 -22.09 11.71
N GLY A 186 -8.45 -21.77 12.33
CA GLY A 186 -7.86 -20.45 12.22
C GLY A 186 -6.79 -20.18 13.25
N ASP A 187 -6.08 -19.07 13.08
CA ASP A 187 -5.16 -18.53 14.08
C ASP A 187 -5.80 -17.29 14.73
N ALA A 188 -5.89 -17.30 16.05
CA ALA A 188 -6.47 -16.23 16.84
C ALA A 188 -5.39 -15.34 17.44
N TYR A 189 -5.60 -14.04 17.38
CA TYR A 189 -4.68 -13.00 17.85
C TYR A 189 -5.47 -11.90 18.54
N ARG A 190 -5.09 -11.57 19.78
CA ARG A 190 -5.59 -10.37 20.46
C ARG A 190 -4.77 -9.19 19.98
N VAL A 191 -5.43 -8.16 19.46
CA VAL A 191 -4.77 -6.95 18.97
C VAL A 191 -3.87 -6.37 20.06
N ASP A 192 -2.60 -6.21 19.71
CA ASP A 192 -1.55 -5.64 20.54
C ASP A 192 -1.24 -4.23 20.04
N TYR A 193 -1.71 -3.23 20.79
CA TYR A 193 -1.50 -1.83 20.47
C TYR A 193 -0.10 -1.30 20.85
N SER A 194 0.77 -2.14 21.43
CA SER A 194 2.16 -1.79 21.78
C SER A 194 3.13 -1.83 20.59
N VAL A 195 2.61 -1.70 19.36
CA VAL A 195 3.41 -1.58 18.13
C VAL A 195 4.38 -0.40 18.24
N SER A 196 5.62 -0.65 17.85
CA SER A 196 6.69 0.34 17.86
C SER A 196 7.76 -0.05 16.84
N CYS A 197 8.59 0.91 16.45
CA CYS A 197 9.78 0.66 15.66
C CYS A 197 11.03 0.85 16.52
N PRO A 198 12.07 0.01 16.37
CA PRO A 198 13.33 0.16 17.11
C PRO A 198 13.97 1.53 16.87
N GLU A 199 13.87 2.03 15.63
CA GLU A 199 14.39 3.32 15.21
C GLU A 199 13.26 4.21 14.68
N PRO A 200 13.40 5.55 14.75
CA PRO A 200 12.46 6.47 14.13
C PRO A 200 12.35 6.21 12.62
N VAL A 201 11.12 6.09 12.14
CA VAL A 201 10.82 5.90 10.71
C VAL A 201 10.42 7.21 10.04
N GLY A 202 10.68 7.34 8.74
CA GLY A 202 10.31 8.50 7.94
C GLY A 202 8.79 8.66 7.75
N LEU A 203 8.38 9.74 7.09
CA LEU A 203 6.97 9.99 6.78
C LEU A 203 6.42 8.86 5.89
N GLY A 204 5.28 8.28 6.27
CA GLY A 204 4.65 7.16 5.55
C GLY A 204 5.37 5.82 5.71
N GLN A 205 6.51 5.77 6.41
CA GLN A 205 7.29 4.56 6.60
C GLN A 205 6.83 3.76 7.82
N THR A 206 7.14 2.47 7.80
CA THR A 206 6.90 1.54 8.90
C THR A 206 8.06 0.56 9.02
N CYS A 207 8.00 -0.33 10.00
CA CYS A 207 8.98 -1.39 10.23
C CYS A 207 8.25 -2.72 10.48
N PRO A 208 8.92 -3.87 10.36
CA PRO A 208 8.32 -5.18 10.62
C PRO A 208 7.63 -5.24 11.99
N GLN A 209 6.38 -5.71 12.01
CA GLN A 209 5.57 -5.91 13.22
C GLN A 209 5.29 -7.40 13.48
N ASP A 210 6.22 -8.27 13.09
CA ASP A 210 6.05 -9.73 13.11
C ASP A 210 5.68 -10.25 14.52
N GLU A 211 6.38 -9.79 15.55
CA GLU A 211 6.09 -10.15 16.96
C GLU A 211 4.70 -9.71 17.44
N LYS A 212 4.08 -8.78 16.72
CA LYS A 212 2.80 -8.14 17.03
C LYS A 212 1.70 -8.59 16.07
N GLY A 213 1.88 -9.69 15.34
CA GLY A 213 0.88 -10.16 14.37
C GLY A 213 0.91 -11.67 14.16
N LEU A 214 0.03 -12.12 13.27
CA LEU A 214 0.03 -13.46 12.72
C LEU A 214 0.92 -13.52 11.49
N THR A 215 1.91 -14.40 11.48
CA THR A 215 2.89 -14.54 10.39
C THR A 215 2.69 -15.84 9.62
N TYR A 216 2.94 -15.78 8.32
CA TYR A 216 2.87 -16.91 7.40
C TYR A 216 4.04 -16.82 6.42
N THR A 217 4.93 -17.81 6.44
CA THR A 217 6.20 -17.74 5.69
C THR A 217 6.35 -18.89 4.71
N THR A 218 6.86 -18.62 3.52
CA THR A 218 7.16 -19.66 2.52
C THR A 218 8.34 -20.53 2.97
N ALA A 219 8.49 -21.69 2.32
CA ALA A 219 9.81 -22.32 2.23
C ALA A 219 10.83 -21.35 1.56
N PRO A 220 12.15 -21.56 1.71
CA PRO A 220 13.12 -20.80 0.94
C PRO A 220 12.80 -20.90 -0.56
N LEU A 221 12.82 -19.76 -1.24
CA LEU A 221 12.60 -19.68 -2.67
C LEU A 221 13.71 -20.46 -3.38
N ARG A 222 13.34 -21.19 -4.43
CA ARG A 222 14.31 -21.98 -5.22
C ARG A 222 15.08 -21.12 -6.21
N ASP A 223 14.40 -20.11 -6.74
CA ASP A 223 14.86 -19.19 -7.76
C ASP A 223 14.50 -17.77 -7.31
N ASP A 224 15.13 -16.77 -7.92
CA ASP A 224 14.75 -15.37 -7.73
C ASP A 224 13.29 -15.16 -8.15
N VAL A 225 12.54 -14.41 -7.35
CA VAL A 225 11.14 -14.08 -7.62
C VAL A 225 10.99 -12.58 -7.76
N GLU A 226 10.68 -12.13 -8.98
CA GLU A 226 10.31 -10.75 -9.24
C GLU A 226 8.81 -10.53 -8.99
N LEU A 227 8.49 -9.56 -8.13
CA LEU A 227 7.14 -9.10 -7.82
C LEU A 227 6.93 -7.72 -8.44
N THR A 228 6.13 -7.64 -9.51
CA THR A 228 5.85 -6.38 -10.21
C THR A 228 4.36 -6.21 -10.47
N GLY A 229 3.72 -5.31 -9.73
CA GLY A 229 2.28 -5.07 -9.78
C GLY A 229 1.69 -4.81 -8.40
N HIS A 230 0.45 -5.26 -8.18
CA HIS A 230 -0.26 -5.12 -6.90
C HIS A 230 -0.50 -6.50 -6.29
N PRO A 231 0.03 -6.80 -5.10
CA PRO A 231 -0.42 -7.94 -4.31
C PRO A 231 -1.85 -7.72 -3.81
N GLU A 232 -2.61 -8.81 -3.68
CA GLU A 232 -3.97 -8.76 -3.16
C GLU A 232 -4.14 -9.73 -2.00
N VAL A 233 -4.67 -9.24 -0.89
CA VAL A 233 -4.97 -10.03 0.30
C VAL A 233 -6.45 -10.39 0.31
N SER A 234 -6.76 -11.66 0.59
CA SER A 234 -8.12 -12.17 0.76
C SER A 234 -8.18 -12.96 2.06
N LEU A 235 -8.68 -12.34 3.13
CA LEU A 235 -8.83 -12.96 4.44
C LEU A 235 -10.25 -13.43 4.66
N HIS A 236 -10.41 -14.60 5.24
CA HIS A 236 -11.60 -14.94 5.99
C HIS A 236 -11.34 -14.61 7.45
N LEU A 237 -11.98 -13.55 7.96
CA LEU A 237 -11.66 -12.96 9.26
C LEU A 237 -12.91 -12.83 10.11
N SER A 238 -12.83 -13.23 11.37
CA SER A 238 -13.83 -12.89 12.40
C SER A 238 -13.22 -12.01 13.47
N SER A 239 -14.03 -11.12 14.06
CA SER A 239 -13.62 -10.20 15.12
C SER A 239 -14.58 -10.29 16.32
N THR A 240 -14.06 -10.07 17.52
CA THR A 240 -14.89 -9.89 18.73
C THR A 240 -15.42 -8.46 18.88
N ALA A 241 -14.92 -7.51 18.09
CA ALA A 241 -15.40 -6.13 18.03
C ALA A 241 -16.12 -5.86 16.69
N PRO A 242 -17.09 -4.91 16.67
CA PRO A 242 -17.83 -4.57 15.46
C PRO A 242 -16.98 -3.87 14.39
N ASP A 243 -15.79 -3.38 14.74
CA ASP A 243 -14.91 -2.66 13.83
C ASP A 243 -13.46 -2.75 14.30
N GLY A 244 -12.53 -2.31 13.45
CA GLY A 244 -11.12 -2.17 13.74
C GLY A 244 -10.28 -2.13 12.46
N ASN A 245 -8.99 -1.88 12.59
CA ASN A 245 -8.07 -1.81 11.47
C ASN A 245 -7.35 -3.15 11.30
N VAL A 246 -7.10 -3.54 10.05
CA VAL A 246 -6.24 -4.67 9.69
C VAL A 246 -5.14 -4.16 8.79
N PHE A 247 -3.91 -4.51 9.13
CA PHE A 247 -2.71 -4.24 8.36
C PHE A 247 -2.12 -5.57 7.91
N ALA A 248 -1.66 -5.63 6.66
CA ALA A 248 -0.91 -6.74 6.12
C ALA A 248 0.41 -6.24 5.54
N TYR A 249 1.52 -6.85 5.95
CA TYR A 249 2.85 -6.59 5.38
C TYR A 249 3.30 -7.79 4.58
N LEU A 250 3.81 -7.55 3.37
CA LEU A 250 4.55 -8.54 2.60
C LEU A 250 6.03 -8.21 2.76
N SER A 251 6.80 -9.15 3.28
CA SER A 251 8.22 -8.97 3.57
C SER A 251 9.08 -10.03 2.91
N ASP A 252 10.30 -9.64 2.59
CA ASP A 252 11.40 -10.55 2.32
C ASP A 252 12.13 -10.87 3.63
N VAL A 253 12.36 -12.16 3.88
CA VAL A 253 13.16 -12.68 4.98
C VAL A 253 14.42 -13.34 4.42
N ALA A 254 15.56 -12.73 4.70
CA ALA A 254 16.88 -13.21 4.31
C ALA A 254 17.29 -14.48 5.10
N PRO A 255 18.26 -15.27 4.60
CA PRO A 255 18.75 -16.47 5.28
C PRO A 255 19.33 -16.22 6.69
N ASP A 256 19.81 -15.00 6.96
CA ASP A 256 20.32 -14.58 8.26
C ASP A 256 19.22 -14.10 9.24
N GLY A 257 17.97 -14.06 8.78
CA GLY A 257 16.81 -13.60 9.54
C GLY A 257 16.47 -12.12 9.38
N THR A 258 17.24 -11.35 8.60
CA THR A 258 16.92 -9.95 8.30
C THR A 258 15.58 -9.86 7.56
N VAL A 259 14.70 -8.96 8.01
CA VAL A 259 13.37 -8.75 7.43
C VAL A 259 13.29 -7.37 6.78
N ARG A 260 12.88 -7.33 5.50
CA ARG A 260 12.59 -6.10 4.76
C ARG A 260 11.14 -6.12 4.30
N ILE A 261 10.36 -5.10 4.67
CA ILE A 261 9.01 -4.90 4.11
C ILE A 261 9.15 -4.53 2.63
N LEU A 262 8.43 -5.27 1.77
CA LEU A 262 8.35 -5.03 0.33
C LEU A 262 7.19 -4.10 -0.01
N THR A 263 6.04 -4.34 0.62
CA THR A 263 4.85 -3.51 0.49
C THR A 263 3.87 -3.85 1.62
N ASP A 264 2.84 -3.03 1.76
CA ASP A 264 1.80 -3.15 2.77
C ASP A 264 0.41 -2.84 2.20
N GLY A 265 -0.61 -3.36 2.88
CA GLY A 265 -2.02 -3.07 2.61
C GLY A 265 -2.76 -2.88 3.93
N ARG A 266 -3.80 -2.06 3.91
CA ARG A 266 -4.57 -1.73 5.10
C ARG A 266 -6.05 -1.58 4.80
N ILE A 267 -6.88 -1.98 5.74
CA ILE A 267 -8.34 -1.88 5.63
C ILE A 267 -8.97 -1.67 7.01
N ARG A 268 -10.03 -0.85 7.06
CA ARG A 268 -10.92 -0.77 8.22
C ARG A 268 -12.04 -1.78 8.03
N LEU A 269 -12.24 -2.68 8.98
CA LEU A 269 -13.17 -3.82 8.87
C LEU A 269 -14.61 -3.40 8.56
N ALA A 270 -15.08 -2.27 9.10
CA ALA A 270 -16.41 -1.76 8.77
C ALA A 270 -16.54 -1.33 7.30
N LEU A 271 -15.44 -0.98 6.63
CA LEU A 271 -15.41 -0.53 5.23
C LEU A 271 -14.93 -1.63 4.27
N ARG A 272 -14.99 -2.91 4.68
CA ARG A 272 -14.54 -4.08 3.88
C ARG A 272 -15.33 -4.31 2.60
N SER A 273 -16.53 -3.72 2.45
CA SER A 273 -17.38 -3.94 1.29
C SER A 273 -16.71 -3.39 0.02
N THR A 274 -16.71 -4.19 -1.04
CA THR A 274 -16.17 -3.79 -2.35
C THR A 274 -17.30 -3.39 -3.29
N GLN A 275 -17.01 -2.48 -4.22
CA GLN A 275 -17.93 -2.05 -5.26
C GLN A 275 -17.19 -1.91 -6.60
N ARG A 276 -17.95 -1.72 -7.68
CA ARG A 276 -17.37 -1.34 -8.96
C ARG A 276 -16.81 0.08 -8.87
N ALA A 277 -15.53 0.24 -9.17
CA ALA A 277 -14.89 1.54 -9.21
C ALA A 277 -15.45 2.44 -10.33
N PRO A 278 -15.56 3.77 -10.10
CA PRO A 278 -15.95 4.73 -11.13
C PRO A 278 -14.78 5.16 -12.05
N TYR A 279 -13.59 4.61 -11.84
CA TYR A 279 -12.36 4.88 -12.58
C TYR A 279 -11.47 3.62 -12.59
N ASP A 280 -10.38 3.62 -13.36
CA ASP A 280 -9.49 2.46 -13.46
C ASP A 280 -8.64 2.33 -12.21
N VAL A 281 -8.87 1.23 -11.47
CA VAL A 281 -8.14 0.88 -10.23
C VAL A 281 -7.15 -0.27 -10.47
N LEU A 282 -6.72 -0.46 -11.72
CA LEU A 282 -5.65 -1.38 -12.09
C LEU A 282 -5.98 -2.85 -11.77
N GLY A 283 -7.27 -3.19 -11.81
CA GLY A 283 -7.79 -4.53 -11.48
C GLY A 283 -7.87 -4.84 -9.98
N THR A 284 -7.49 -3.91 -9.09
CA THR A 284 -7.53 -4.12 -7.63
C THR A 284 -8.93 -3.97 -7.04
N PRO A 285 -9.23 -4.57 -5.86
CA PRO A 285 -10.44 -4.30 -5.11
C PRO A 285 -10.64 -2.80 -4.85
N TRP A 286 -11.88 -2.33 -4.99
CA TRP A 286 -12.23 -0.93 -4.71
C TRP A 286 -13.26 -0.83 -3.60
N HIS A 287 -12.93 -0.01 -2.62
CA HIS A 287 -13.78 0.32 -1.48
C HIS A 287 -14.17 1.79 -1.60
N ARG A 288 -15.46 2.08 -1.71
CA ARG A 288 -15.95 3.46 -1.81
C ARG A 288 -15.58 4.28 -0.56
N GLY A 289 -15.71 3.67 0.61
CA GLY A 289 -15.27 4.25 1.88
C GLY A 289 -16.14 5.40 2.39
N ASN A 290 -17.41 5.49 1.98
CA ASN A 290 -18.34 6.48 2.51
C ASN A 290 -18.89 6.04 3.87
N ALA A 291 -19.41 7.00 4.66
CA ALA A 291 -20.01 6.70 5.95
C ALA A 291 -21.14 5.65 5.86
N GLY A 292 -21.94 5.71 4.80
CA GLY A 292 -23.02 4.74 4.54
C GLY A 292 -22.57 3.34 4.13
N ASP A 293 -21.28 3.12 3.85
CA ASP A 293 -20.72 1.79 3.56
C ASP A 293 -20.27 1.06 4.83
N ALA A 294 -20.22 1.76 5.98
CA ALA A 294 -19.76 1.20 7.24
C ALA A 294 -20.74 0.13 7.74
N GLU A 295 -20.33 -1.13 7.63
CA GLU A 295 -21.08 -2.29 8.10
C GLU A 295 -20.34 -2.96 9.26
N PRO A 296 -20.90 -3.02 10.47
CA PRO A 296 -20.28 -3.72 11.60
C PRO A 296 -19.92 -5.18 11.26
N MET A 297 -18.78 -5.65 11.77
CA MET A 297 -18.44 -7.06 11.76
C MET A 297 -19.48 -7.86 12.57
N PRO A 298 -20.06 -8.93 12.01
CA PRO A 298 -20.95 -9.80 12.77
C PRO A 298 -20.17 -10.53 13.86
N ALA A 299 -20.74 -10.59 15.06
CA ALA A 299 -20.09 -11.19 16.22
C ALA A 299 -19.69 -12.64 15.95
N ALA A 300 -18.39 -12.93 16.07
CA ALA A 300 -17.80 -14.28 15.96
C ALA A 300 -18.12 -15.03 14.64
N ARG A 301 -18.49 -14.32 13.57
CA ARG A 301 -18.70 -14.89 12.23
C ARG A 301 -17.58 -14.43 11.31
N ALA A 302 -17.05 -15.37 10.52
CA ALA A 302 -16.05 -15.07 9.51
C ALA A 302 -16.68 -14.30 8.33
N GLU A 303 -16.09 -13.17 7.99
CA GLU A 303 -16.40 -12.39 6.80
C GLU A 303 -15.21 -12.41 5.84
N ARG A 304 -15.49 -12.32 4.55
CA ARG A 304 -14.44 -12.15 3.55
C ARG A 304 -14.01 -10.69 3.54
N VAL A 305 -12.71 -10.45 3.68
CA VAL A 305 -12.07 -9.14 3.69
C VAL A 305 -11.01 -9.16 2.59
N ASP A 306 -11.30 -8.48 1.50
CA ASP A 306 -10.41 -8.36 0.35
C ASP A 306 -9.87 -6.94 0.28
N PHE A 307 -8.58 -6.77 0.05
CA PHE A 307 -7.94 -5.48 -0.14
C PHE A 307 -6.62 -5.67 -0.87
N ASP A 308 -6.19 -4.67 -1.63
CA ASP A 308 -4.88 -4.68 -2.24
C ASP A 308 -3.78 -4.15 -1.31
N MET A 309 -2.55 -4.47 -1.68
CA MET A 309 -1.35 -3.86 -1.14
C MET A 309 -0.84 -2.82 -2.14
N LEU A 310 -0.07 -1.85 -1.66
CA LEU A 310 0.53 -0.84 -2.52
C LEU A 310 1.40 -1.49 -3.62
N PRO A 311 1.49 -0.88 -4.81
CA PRO A 311 2.27 -1.44 -5.90
C PRO A 311 3.75 -1.50 -5.56
N LEU A 312 4.42 -2.50 -6.14
CA LEU A 312 5.87 -2.67 -6.04
C LEU A 312 6.44 -3.19 -7.35
N SER A 313 7.76 -3.00 -7.51
CA SER A 313 8.60 -3.78 -8.42
C SER A 313 9.86 -4.21 -7.68
N SER A 314 9.93 -5.47 -7.24
CA SER A 314 11.07 -5.96 -6.47
C SER A 314 11.42 -7.41 -6.72
N VAL A 315 12.72 -7.73 -6.77
CA VAL A 315 13.26 -9.09 -6.82
C VAL A 315 13.57 -9.57 -5.40
N VAL A 316 13.08 -10.76 -5.08
CA VAL A 316 13.42 -11.50 -3.86
C VAL A 316 14.36 -12.64 -4.23
N PRO A 317 15.61 -12.65 -3.72
CA PRO A 317 16.62 -13.63 -4.14
C PRO A 317 16.27 -15.09 -3.81
N ALA A 318 16.84 -16.03 -4.55
CA ALA A 318 16.82 -17.44 -4.20
C ALA A 318 17.38 -17.66 -2.78
N GLY A 319 16.81 -18.60 -2.03
CA GLY A 319 17.16 -18.88 -0.64
C GLY A 319 16.50 -17.96 0.40
N HIS A 320 16.00 -16.78 -0.01
CA HIS A 320 15.16 -15.93 0.82
C HIS A 320 13.74 -16.52 0.95
N ARG A 321 12.88 -15.89 1.77
CA ARG A 321 11.48 -16.29 1.96
C ARG A 321 10.56 -15.10 1.83
N LEU A 322 9.34 -15.35 1.39
CA LEU A 322 8.26 -14.38 1.48
C LEU A 322 7.49 -14.61 2.78
N ARG A 323 7.26 -13.54 3.54
CA ARG A 323 6.44 -13.54 4.76
C ARG A 323 5.28 -12.59 4.63
N VAL A 324 4.09 -13.05 5.00
CA VAL A 324 2.93 -12.18 5.24
C VAL A 324 2.69 -12.07 6.73
N THR A 325 2.59 -10.83 7.22
CA THR A 325 2.25 -10.53 8.62
C THR A 325 0.92 -9.79 8.66
N VAL A 326 -0.07 -10.33 9.36
CA VAL A 326 -1.40 -9.72 9.57
C VAL A 326 -1.51 -9.24 11.02
N THR A 327 -1.78 -7.95 11.22
CA THR A 327 -1.91 -7.34 12.55
C THR A 327 -3.07 -6.35 12.62
N GLY A 328 -3.46 -5.96 13.84
CA GLY A 328 -4.54 -5.02 14.11
C GLY A 328 -4.07 -3.60 14.46
N ALA A 329 -2.77 -3.35 14.45
CA ALA A 329 -2.20 -2.04 14.76
C ALA A 329 -0.95 -1.74 13.91
N ASP A 330 -0.71 -0.46 13.63
CA ASP A 330 0.46 0.05 12.91
C ASP A 330 0.98 1.34 13.58
N VAL A 331 2.29 1.56 13.52
CA VAL A 331 2.95 2.75 14.09
C VAL A 331 2.56 4.05 13.38
N ARG A 332 2.09 3.97 12.13
CA ARG A 332 1.62 5.08 11.30
C ARG A 332 0.22 5.56 11.69
N GLU A 333 -0.51 4.85 12.54
CA GLU A 333 -1.84 5.26 12.98
C GLU A 333 -1.80 6.56 13.80
N SER A 334 -2.12 7.68 13.15
CA SER A 334 -2.07 9.01 13.78
C SER A 334 -3.20 9.29 14.78
N ASP A 335 -4.26 8.49 14.74
CA ASP A 335 -5.45 8.60 15.60
C ASP A 335 -6.04 7.24 15.99
N ARG A 336 -5.16 6.35 16.43
CA ARG A 336 -5.55 4.99 16.81
C ARG A 336 -6.58 5.00 17.95
N THR A 337 -7.70 4.33 17.72
CA THR A 337 -8.69 4.04 18.77
C THR A 337 -8.36 2.69 19.41
N GLU A 338 -7.92 2.70 20.66
CA GLU A 338 -7.61 1.48 21.41
C GLU A 338 -8.85 1.00 22.18
N LEU A 339 -9.30 -0.24 21.90
CA LEU A 339 -10.44 -0.85 22.59
C LEU A 339 -9.99 -1.59 23.84
N SER A 340 -10.82 -1.58 24.89
CA SER A 340 -10.60 -2.34 26.13
C SER A 340 -11.86 -3.14 26.50
N PRO A 341 -11.82 -4.49 26.49
CA PRO A 341 -10.67 -5.32 26.12
C PRO A 341 -10.35 -5.20 24.62
N ALA A 342 -9.05 -5.32 24.27
CA ALA A 342 -8.63 -5.33 22.88
C ALA A 342 -9.28 -6.48 22.10
N PRO A 343 -9.68 -6.27 20.84
CA PRO A 343 -10.39 -7.27 20.06
C PRO A 343 -9.51 -8.47 19.77
N VAL A 344 -10.14 -9.63 19.60
CA VAL A 344 -9.51 -10.82 19.07
C VAL A 344 -9.90 -10.97 17.61
N TYR A 345 -8.91 -10.99 16.73
CA TYR A 345 -9.04 -11.36 15.34
C TYR A 345 -8.74 -12.84 15.18
N THR A 346 -9.53 -13.53 14.37
CA THR A 346 -9.25 -14.91 13.96
C THR A 346 -9.16 -14.93 12.44
N VAL A 347 -7.98 -15.28 11.92
CA VAL A 347 -7.78 -15.52 10.49
C VAL A 347 -8.05 -16.99 10.23
N HIS A 348 -9.14 -17.25 9.52
CA HIS A 348 -9.58 -18.59 9.16
C HIS A 348 -8.74 -19.10 8.00
N ARG A 349 -8.38 -20.38 8.03
CA ARG A 349 -7.45 -20.99 7.05
C ARG A 349 -7.75 -22.45 6.76
N GLU A 350 -8.91 -22.93 7.17
CA GLU A 350 -9.40 -24.24 6.80
C GLU A 350 -9.86 -24.26 5.34
N ARG A 351 -10.07 -25.45 4.80
CA ARG A 351 -10.42 -25.64 3.39
C ARG A 351 -11.60 -24.79 2.92
N ALA A 352 -12.63 -24.60 3.76
CA ALA A 352 -13.81 -23.80 3.43
C ALA A 352 -13.53 -22.29 3.39
N HIS A 353 -12.61 -21.81 4.23
CA HIS A 353 -12.28 -20.40 4.44
C HIS A 353 -10.77 -20.20 4.27
N ALA A 354 -10.25 -20.53 3.09
CA ALA A 354 -8.82 -20.54 2.81
C ALA A 354 -8.32 -19.11 2.54
N SER A 355 -7.93 -18.39 3.60
CA SER A 355 -7.26 -17.09 3.49
C SER A 355 -6.00 -17.18 2.62
N SER A 356 -5.74 -16.14 1.84
CA SER A 356 -4.68 -16.15 0.85
C SER A 356 -4.15 -14.74 0.55
N ILE A 357 -2.95 -14.71 -0.04
CA ILE A 357 -2.40 -13.56 -0.74
C ILE A 357 -2.17 -13.96 -2.20
N THR A 358 -2.47 -13.08 -3.14
CA THR A 358 -2.15 -13.25 -4.57
C THR A 358 -1.00 -12.31 -4.91
N LEU A 359 0.07 -12.87 -5.45
CA LEU A 359 1.31 -12.16 -5.76
C LEU A 359 1.51 -11.98 -7.26
N PRO A 360 1.92 -10.79 -7.74
CA PRO A 360 2.16 -10.52 -9.15
C PRO A 360 3.57 -10.97 -9.55
N ILE A 361 3.77 -12.26 -9.82
CA ILE A 361 5.09 -12.82 -10.15
C ILE A 361 5.43 -12.59 -11.62
N ALA A 362 6.39 -11.72 -11.90
CA ALA A 362 6.94 -11.52 -13.24
C ALA A 362 7.83 -12.71 -13.66
N ARG A 363 8.02 -12.90 -14.97
CA ARG A 363 8.75 -14.04 -15.54
C ARG A 363 10.15 -13.66 -15.93
#